data_AF-A0A9D1CJ39-F1
#
_entry.id   AF-A0A9D1CJ39-F1
#
_cell.length_a   1.000
_cell.length_b   1.000
_cell.length_c   1.000
_cell.angle_alpha   90.00
_cell.angle_beta   90.00
_cell.angle_gamma   90.00
#
_symmetry.space_group_name_H-M   'P 1'
#
loop_
_entity.id
_entity.type
_entity.pdbx_description
1 polymer ?
#
loop_
_entity_poly.entity_id
_entity_poly.type
_entity_poly.pdbx_seq_one_letter_code
_entity_poly.pdbx_strand_id
1 'polypeptide(L)'
;MFTPNIQQQGQNQNQQQAQSNSSNSNNHVVPEARGALNNMKHEIAGELGINLKQGYNGDLTSREAGYIGGYMVKRMIEQQEKSMSQNQF
;
A
#
# COMPACT_ATOMS: atom_id res chain seq x y z
N MET A 1 18.86 -17.78 -59.47
CA MET A 1 19.98 -18.14 -58.58
C MET A 1 19.87 -17.30 -57.32
N PHE A 2 19.76 -18.02 -56.20
CA PHE A 2 19.86 -17.66 -54.77
C PHE A 2 18.95 -16.57 -54.16
N THR A 3 18.33 -17.00 -53.05
CA THR A 3 17.16 -16.55 -52.27
C THR A 3 17.30 -15.21 -51.53
N PRO A 4 16.18 -14.53 -51.19
CA PRO A 4 16.15 -13.37 -50.29
C PRO A 4 16.54 -13.75 -48.84
N ASN A 5 17.18 -12.81 -48.16
CA ASN A 5 17.59 -12.94 -46.75
C ASN A 5 16.35 -12.88 -45.84
N ILE A 6 15.92 -14.06 -45.41
CA ILE A 6 14.97 -14.30 -44.33
C ILE A 6 15.75 -14.23 -43.02
N GLN A 7 15.47 -13.24 -42.20
CA GLN A 7 15.79 -13.32 -40.77
C GLN A 7 14.46 -13.47 -40.01
N GLN A 8 14.26 -14.68 -39.51
CA GLN A 8 13.07 -15.13 -38.80
C GLN A 8 12.99 -14.53 -37.40
N GLN A 9 11.77 -14.13 -37.05
CA GLN A 9 11.08 -14.31 -35.78
C GLN A 9 11.92 -14.55 -34.51
N GLY A 10 11.79 -13.60 -33.58
CA GLY A 10 11.92 -13.84 -32.14
C GLY A 10 10.81 -13.11 -31.40
N GLN A 11 9.61 -13.71 -31.34
CA GLN A 11 8.69 -13.47 -30.23
C GLN A 11 9.13 -14.33 -29.03
N ASN A 12 8.72 -13.91 -27.83
CA ASN A 12 8.84 -14.54 -26.50
C ASN A 12 10.05 -14.09 -25.67
N GLN A 13 9.94 -13.74 -24.38
CA GLN A 13 8.87 -13.66 -23.39
C GLN A 13 9.50 -12.99 -22.14
N ASN A 14 8.68 -12.36 -21.27
CA ASN A 14 8.98 -11.97 -19.87
C ASN A 14 9.74 -10.63 -19.68
N GLN A 15 9.22 -9.58 -19.03
CA GLN A 15 8.28 -9.53 -17.93
C GLN A 15 7.25 -8.41 -18.15
N GLN A 16 6.01 -8.87 -18.29
CA GLN A 16 4.82 -8.11 -17.96
C GLN A 16 4.95 -7.71 -16.50
N GLN A 17 5.11 -6.42 -16.21
CA GLN A 17 4.97 -5.95 -14.83
C GLN A 17 3.49 -6.12 -14.52
N ALA A 18 3.18 -7.27 -13.90
CA ALA A 18 1.86 -7.64 -13.46
C ALA A 18 1.40 -6.54 -12.50
N GLN A 19 0.63 -5.61 -13.06
CA GLN A 19 -0.25 -4.76 -12.31
C GLN A 19 -1.32 -5.71 -11.79
N SER A 20 -0.98 -6.38 -10.67
CA SER A 20 -1.88 -7.18 -9.88
C SER A 20 -2.98 -6.23 -9.41
N ASN A 21 -3.98 -6.03 -10.26
CA ASN A 21 -5.35 -5.76 -9.87
C ASN A 21 -5.79 -6.98 -9.06
N SER A 22 -5.28 -7.09 -7.83
CA SER A 22 -5.95 -7.84 -6.81
C SER A 22 -7.22 -7.05 -6.54
N SER A 23 -8.26 -7.41 -7.29
CA SER A 23 -9.65 -7.02 -7.07
C SER A 23 -10.17 -7.64 -5.77
N ASN A 24 -9.41 -7.53 -4.68
CA ASN A 24 -9.92 -7.70 -3.33
C ASN A 24 -10.63 -6.40 -2.98
N SER A 25 -11.90 -6.37 -3.37
CA SER A 25 -12.88 -5.34 -3.05
C SER A 25 -13.10 -5.25 -1.53
N ASN A 26 -12.15 -4.61 -0.83
CA ASN A 26 -12.34 -4.00 0.49
C ASN A 26 -12.08 -2.49 0.39
N ASN A 27 -12.51 -1.88 -0.72
CA ASN A 27 -12.37 -0.45 -0.91
C ASN A 27 -13.49 0.33 -0.19
N HIS A 28 -13.63 0.10 1.11
CA HIS A 28 -14.47 0.92 1.99
C HIS A 28 -13.67 2.07 2.58
N VAL A 29 -12.69 2.59 1.83
CA VAL A 29 -11.98 3.81 2.19
C VAL A 29 -12.53 4.92 1.32
N VAL A 30 -13.11 5.92 1.99
CA VAL A 30 -13.49 7.20 1.38
C VAL A 30 -12.30 7.69 0.55
N PRO A 31 -12.44 7.90 -0.78
CA PRO A 31 -11.32 8.24 -1.66
C PRO A 31 -10.50 9.44 -1.15
N GLU A 32 -11.18 10.42 -0.58
CA GLU A 32 -10.62 11.63 0.02
C GLU A 32 -9.73 11.31 1.24
N ALA A 33 -10.07 10.29 2.02
CA ALA A 33 -9.32 9.91 3.22
C ALA A 33 -8.04 9.13 2.91
N ARG A 34 -7.91 8.54 1.72
CA ARG A 34 -6.75 7.70 1.36
C ARG A 34 -5.41 8.42 1.53
N GLY A 35 -5.35 9.72 1.20
CA GLY A 35 -4.14 10.53 1.38
C GLY A 35 -3.77 10.68 2.86
N ALA A 36 -4.74 11.08 3.69
CA ALA A 36 -4.55 11.23 5.13
C ALA A 36 -4.16 9.90 5.81
N LEU A 37 -4.82 8.81 5.43
CA LEU A 37 -4.51 7.47 5.93
C LEU A 37 -3.09 7.02 5.55
N ASN A 38 -2.64 7.32 4.33
CA ASN A 38 -1.29 6.99 3.91
C ASN A 38 -0.26 7.81 4.69
N ASN A 39 -0.50 9.10 4.93
CA ASN A 39 0.38 9.94 5.74
C ASN A 39 0.48 9.41 7.18
N MET A 40 -0.67 9.11 7.80
CA MET A 40 -0.74 8.56 9.15
C MET A 40 0.03 7.24 9.27
N LYS A 41 -0.10 6.35 8.29
CA LYS A 41 0.67 5.10 8.24
C LYS A 41 2.18 5.33 8.29
N HIS A 42 2.69 6.29 7.51
CA HIS A 42 4.12 6.59 7.47
C HIS A 42 4.60 7.29 8.76
N GLU A 43 3.79 8.19 9.31
CA GLU A 43 4.05 8.84 10.59
C GLU A 43 4.18 7.81 11.71
N ILE A 44 3.20 6.92 11.83
CA ILE A 44 3.19 5.85 12.84
C ILE A 44 4.35 4.88 12.62
N ALA A 45 4.64 4.50 11.37
CA ALA A 45 5.81 3.66 11.10
C ALA A 45 7.11 4.32 11.58
N GLY A 46 7.26 5.64 11.34
CA GLY A 46 8.39 6.43 11.84
C GLY A 46 8.46 6.48 13.37
N GLU A 47 7.34 6.72 14.05
CA GLU A 47 7.25 6.71 15.53
C GLU A 47 7.65 5.36 16.13
N LEU A 48 7.26 4.27 15.47
CA LEU A 48 7.54 2.90 15.91
C LEU A 48 8.95 2.43 15.51
N GLY A 49 9.74 3.27 14.82
CA GLY A 49 11.08 2.92 14.33
C GLY A 49 11.08 1.87 13.22
N ILE A 50 9.93 1.66 12.58
CA ILE A 50 9.74 0.67 11.53
C ILE A 50 10.01 1.33 10.17
N ASN A 51 10.97 0.77 9.42
CA ASN A 51 11.33 1.28 8.11
C ASN A 51 10.29 0.87 7.06
N LEU A 52 9.26 1.70 6.87
CA LEU A 52 8.27 1.51 5.82
C LEU A 52 8.72 2.23 4.53
N LYS A 53 8.90 1.46 3.46
CA LYS A 53 9.31 1.95 2.14
C LYS A 53 8.08 2.27 1.28
N GLN A 54 8.19 3.30 0.44
CA GLN A 54 7.24 3.57 -0.65
C GLN A 54 7.45 2.51 -1.75
N GLY A 55 6.81 1.34 -1.59
CA GLY A 55 6.96 0.23 -2.51
C GLY A 55 6.82 -1.13 -1.81
N TYR A 56 7.68 -2.08 -2.21
CA TYR A 56 7.66 -3.42 -1.65
C TYR A 56 8.21 -3.41 -0.21
N ASN A 57 7.37 -3.88 0.72
CA ASN A 57 7.70 -4.04 2.15
C ASN A 57 7.70 -5.53 2.54
N GLY A 58 8.09 -6.44 1.64
CA GLY A 58 8.11 -7.87 1.95
C GLY A 58 9.23 -8.29 2.90
N ASP A 59 10.21 -7.41 3.16
CA ASP A 59 11.19 -7.57 4.23
C ASP A 59 10.62 -7.22 5.62
N LEU A 60 9.47 -6.54 5.67
CA LEU A 60 8.80 -6.21 6.92
C LEU A 60 8.20 -7.46 7.55
N THR A 61 8.44 -7.69 8.84
CA THR A 61 7.82 -8.84 9.50
C THR A 61 6.31 -8.63 9.59
N SER A 62 5.52 -9.72 9.47
CA SER A 62 4.06 -9.65 9.58
C SER A 62 3.60 -9.01 10.91
N ARG A 63 4.40 -9.15 11.97
CA ARG A 63 4.17 -8.52 13.26
C ARG A 63 4.26 -7.00 13.17
N GLU A 64 5.29 -6.47 12.52
CA GLU A 64 5.48 -5.02 12.38
C GLU A 64 4.42 -4.40 11.48
N ALA A 65 4.12 -5.04 10.35
CA ALA A 65 3.04 -4.60 9.45
C ALA A 65 1.69 -4.57 10.18
N GLY A 66 1.37 -5.62 10.94
CA GLY A 66 0.16 -5.68 11.77
C GLY A 66 0.15 -4.65 12.88
N TYR A 67 1.30 -4.39 13.51
CA TYR A 67 1.43 -3.42 14.58
C TYR A 67 1.17 -1.99 14.11
N ILE A 68 1.70 -1.61 12.93
CA ILE A 68 1.39 -0.31 12.31
C ILE A 68 -0.11 -0.16 12.09
N GLY A 69 -0.75 -1.15 11.46
CA GLY A 69 -2.19 -1.11 11.18
C GLY A 69 -3.06 -1.04 12.45
N GLY A 70 -2.70 -1.78 13.49
CA GLY A 70 -3.39 -1.73 14.77
C GLY A 70 -3.24 -0.37 15.47
N TYR A 71 -2.03 0.21 15.42
CA TYR A 71 -1.75 1.52 16.01
C TYR A 71 -2.47 2.66 15.27
N MET A 72 -2.61 2.56 13.94
CA MET A 72 -3.43 3.47 13.14
C MET A 72 -4.88 3.49 13.62
N VAL A 73 -5.50 2.32 13.79
CA VAL A 73 -6.90 2.22 14.25
C VAL A 73 -7.04 2.75 15.67
N LYS A 74 -6.11 2.42 16.56
CA LYS A 74 -6.10 2.94 17.93
C LYS A 74 -6.07 4.48 17.95
N ARG A 75 -5.17 5.10 17.19
CA ARG A 75 -5.05 6.57 17.10
C ARG A 75 -6.32 7.20 16.51
N MET A 76 -6.96 6.58 15.52
CA MET A 76 -8.23 7.07 14.96
C MET A 76 -9.36 7.03 15.98
N ILE A 77 -9.49 5.95 16.75
CA ILE A 77 -10.52 5.83 17.79
C ILE A 77 -10.29 6.89 18.86
N GLU A 78 -9.07 7.04 19.36
CA GLU A 78 -8.74 8.06 20.37
C GLU A 78 -9.03 9.49 19.89
N GLN A 79 -8.72 9.80 18.62
CA GLN A 79 -9.06 11.09 18.03
C GLN A 79 -10.57 11.30 17.94
N GLN A 80 -11.32 10.27 17.59
CA GLN A 80 -12.77 10.36 17.48
C GLN A 80 -13.45 10.47 18.84
N GLU A 81 -13.00 9.71 19.84
CA GLU A 81 -13.47 9.83 21.23
C GLU A 81 -13.25 11.23 21.79
N LYS A 82 -12.06 11.82 21.55
CA LYS A 82 -11.77 13.21 21.92
C LYS A 82 -12.69 14.19 21.21
N SER A 83 -12.90 14.01 19.91
CA SER A 83 -13.78 14.89 19.11
C SER A 83 -15.23 14.81 19.60
N MET A 84 -15.73 13.60 19.87
CA MET A 84 -17.08 13.39 20.41
C MET A 84 -17.23 13.97 21.82
N SER A 85 -16.21 13.84 22.68
CA SER A 85 -16.20 14.45 24.01
C SER A 85 -16.14 15.97 23.95
N GLN A 86 -15.44 16.54 22.97
CA GLN A 86 -15.28 17.99 22.81
C GLN A 86 -16.54 18.64 22.25
N ASN A 87 -17.32 17.89 21.45
CA ASN A 87 -18.57 18.36 20.85
C ASN A 87 -19.81 18.19 21.76
N GLN A 88 -19.60 17.92 23.05
CA GLN A 88 -20.65 17.67 24.06
C GLN A 88 -20.81 18.83 25.07
N PHE A 89 -20.31 20.03 24.74
CA PHE A 89 -20.50 21.26 25.50
C PHE A 89 -20.98 22.40 24.59
#